data_AF-A0A6N7FWJ2-F1
#
_entry.id   AF-A0A6N7FWJ2-F1
#
_cell.length_a   1.000
_cell.length_b   1.000
_cell.length_c   1.000
_cell.angle_alpha   90.00
_cell.angle_beta   90.00
_cell.angle_gamma   90.00
#
_symmetry.space_group_name_H-M   'P 1'
#
loop_
_entity.id
_entity.type
_entity.pdbx_description
1 polymer ?
#
loop_
_entity_poly.entity_id
_entity_poly.type
_entity_poly.pdbx_seq_one_letter_code
_entity_poly.pdbx_strand_id
1 'polypeptide(L)'
;MDASVVAPGGTVGISGDGFADSATITISLDAEALSTVQATSAGTFSTRVRIPADTPAGTHVLSATGLAADGRSQRTVSANITVSPTGASRTPDASPRPRATLARTGSDSSLPLVQAGAA
;
A
#
# COMPACT_ATOMS: atom_id res chain seq x y z
N MET A 1 -8.94 -9.56 10.58
CA MET A 1 -7.48 -9.65 10.39
C MET A 1 -7.18 -8.76 9.21
N ASP A 2 -6.81 -7.52 9.50
CA ASP A 2 -6.68 -6.46 8.51
C ASP A 2 -5.50 -6.73 7.58
N ALA A 3 -5.82 -7.10 6.34
CA ALA A 3 -4.82 -7.15 5.27
C ALA A 3 -4.39 -5.72 4.96
N SER A 4 -3.08 -5.47 5.00
CA SER A 4 -2.56 -4.17 4.56
C SER A 4 -2.71 -4.08 3.05
N VAL A 5 -3.66 -3.26 2.59
CA VAL A 5 -3.94 -3.07 1.17
C VAL A 5 -2.92 -2.07 0.61
N VAL A 6 -2.16 -2.48 -0.40
CA VAL A 6 -1.14 -1.66 -1.05
C VAL A 6 -1.35 -1.61 -2.55
N ALA A 7 -1.09 -0.47 -3.17
CA ALA A 7 -1.08 -0.36 -4.63
C ALA A 7 0.21 -0.95 -5.22
N PRO A 8 0.19 -1.48 -6.46
CA PRO A 8 1.40 -1.81 -7.20
C PRO A 8 2.31 -0.58 -7.28
N GLY A 9 3.62 -0.74 -7.05
CA GLY A 9 4.56 0.38 -6.96
C GLY A 9 4.57 1.10 -5.60
N GLY A 10 3.69 0.70 -4.68
CA GLY A 10 3.59 1.23 -3.32
C GLY A 10 4.73 0.80 -2.41
N THR A 11 4.79 1.40 -1.23
CA THR A 11 5.81 1.08 -0.22
C THR A 11 5.14 0.46 0.99
N VAL A 12 5.63 -0.70 1.44
CA VAL A 12 5.15 -1.39 2.64
C VAL A 12 6.22 -1.31 3.71
N GLY A 13 5.83 -0.86 4.91
CA GLY A 13 6.68 -0.94 6.09
C GLY A 13 6.63 -2.36 6.64
N ILE A 14 7.78 -3.02 6.71
CA ILE A 14 7.94 -4.31 7.39
C ILE A 14 8.81 -4.10 8.62
N SER A 15 8.35 -4.63 9.73
CA SER A 15 9.07 -4.65 10.99
C SER A 15 8.99 -6.03 11.61
N GLY A 16 10.06 -6.43 12.28
CA GLY A 16 10.08 -7.66 13.06
C GLY A 16 11.20 -7.66 14.08
N ASP A 17 11.08 -8.59 15.01
CA ASP A 17 11.97 -8.77 16.15
C ASP A 17 12.33 -10.25 16.34
N GLY A 18 13.33 -10.51 17.20
CA GLY A 18 13.81 -11.86 17.50
C GLY A 18 14.89 -12.40 16.54
N PHE A 19 15.60 -11.51 15.85
CA PHE A 19 16.75 -11.84 15.01
C PHE A 19 18.07 -11.69 15.78
N ALA A 20 19.17 -12.27 15.28
CA ALA A 20 20.50 -12.04 15.83
C ALA A 20 21.02 -10.62 15.52
N ASP A 21 22.08 -10.22 16.24
CA ASP A 21 22.76 -8.96 16.01
C ASP A 21 23.40 -8.91 14.61
N SER A 22 23.15 -7.84 13.86
CA SER A 22 23.66 -7.69 12.49
C SER A 22 23.31 -8.87 11.56
N ALA A 23 22.23 -9.61 11.86
CA ALA A 23 21.79 -10.73 11.06
C ALA A 23 21.32 -10.27 9.68
N THR A 24 21.72 -10.98 8.63
CA THR A 24 21.21 -10.75 7.27
C THR A 24 19.79 -11.30 7.17
N ILE A 25 18.83 -10.40 6.91
CA ILE A 25 17.41 -10.72 6.72
C ILE A 25 17.10 -10.55 5.24
N THR A 26 16.70 -11.63 4.59
CA THR A 26 16.20 -11.64 3.22
C THR A 26 14.69 -11.48 3.23
N ILE A 27 14.21 -10.44 2.55
CA ILE A 27 12.80 -10.15 2.40
C ILE A 27 12.34 -10.63 1.04
N SER A 28 11.39 -11.55 1.04
CA SER A 28 10.80 -12.15 -0.14
C SER A 28 9.30 -11.85 -0.23
N LEU A 29 8.80 -11.68 -1.45
CA LEU A 29 7.39 -11.58 -1.78
C LEU A 29 7.00 -12.81 -2.60
N ASP A 30 6.06 -13.61 -2.11
CA ASP A 30 5.63 -14.88 -2.75
C ASP A 30 6.78 -15.82 -3.14
N ALA A 31 7.81 -15.87 -2.28
CA ALA A 31 9.06 -16.59 -2.47
C ALA A 31 10.09 -15.95 -3.44
N GLU A 32 9.82 -14.77 -4.00
CA GLU A 32 10.79 -13.99 -4.77
C GLU A 32 11.53 -12.98 -3.86
N ALA A 33 12.87 -13.07 -3.80
CA ALA A 33 13.67 -12.15 -2.97
C ALA A 33 13.67 -10.73 -3.56
N LEU A 34 13.09 -9.77 -2.84
CA LEU A 34 13.04 -8.36 -3.25
C LEU A 34 14.24 -7.57 -2.74
N SER A 35 14.62 -7.80 -1.49
CA SER A 35 15.63 -6.99 -0.81
C SER A 35 16.24 -7.73 0.37
N THR A 36 17.43 -7.31 0.78
CA THR A 36 18.12 -7.79 1.97
C THR A 36 18.41 -6.62 2.90
N VAL A 37 18.17 -6.82 4.18
CA VAL A 37 18.44 -5.82 5.23
C VAL A 37 19.19 -6.47 6.37
N GLN A 38 19.94 -5.67 7.14
CA GLN A 38 20.58 -6.15 8.35
C GLN A 38 19.72 -5.82 9.57
N ALA A 39 19.60 -6.79 10.48
CA ALA A 39 19.04 -6.57 11.79
C ALA A 39 19.91 -5.63 12.62
N THR A 40 19.29 -4.88 13.53
CA THR A 40 20.02 -4.06 14.51
C THR A 40 20.70 -4.92 15.57
N SER A 41 21.58 -4.32 16.38
CA SER A 41 22.19 -4.98 17.54
C SER A 41 21.17 -5.47 18.59
N ALA A 42 19.94 -4.96 18.56
CA ALA A 42 18.84 -5.41 19.42
C ALA A 42 18.05 -6.59 18.82
N GLY A 43 18.44 -7.10 17.65
CA GLY A 43 17.71 -8.18 16.98
C GLY A 43 16.38 -7.75 16.37
N THR A 44 16.19 -6.44 16.18
CA THR A 44 15.00 -5.86 15.55
C THR A 44 15.35 -5.30 14.17
N PHE A 45 14.40 -5.30 13.25
CA PHE A 45 14.54 -4.65 11.96
C PHE A 45 13.27 -3.87 11.64
N SER A 46 13.44 -2.72 10.99
CA SER A 46 12.34 -1.96 10.40
C SER A 46 12.84 -1.40 9.09
N THR A 47 12.19 -1.79 7.99
CA THR A 47 12.53 -1.29 6.67
C THR A 47 11.28 -1.06 5.85
N ARG A 48 11.42 -0.24 4.82
CA ARG A 48 10.38 0.00 3.84
C ARG A 48 10.78 -0.70 2.55
N VAL A 49 9.95 -1.64 2.11
CA VAL A 49 10.15 -2.36 0.86
C VAL A 49 9.20 -1.77 -0.18
N ARG A 50 9.74 -1.47 -1.36
CA ARG A 50 8.93 -1.03 -2.49
C ARG A 50 8.44 -2.26 -3.25
N ILE A 51 7.13 -2.40 -3.37
CA ILE A 51 6.51 -3.43 -4.21
C ILE A 51 6.68 -2.99 -5.66
N PRO A 52 7.19 -3.84 -6.57
CA PRO A 52 7.22 -3.54 -8.00
C PRO A 52 5.83 -3.16 -8.54
N ALA A 53 5.79 -2.31 -9.56
CA ALA A 53 4.52 -1.97 -10.22
C ALA A 53 3.99 -3.13 -11.09
N ASP A 54 4.87 -4.05 -11.47
CA ASP A 54 4.57 -5.27 -12.22
C ASP A 54 4.01 -6.40 -11.34
N THR A 55 3.90 -6.18 -10.03
CA THR A 55 3.28 -7.16 -9.12
C THR A 55 1.79 -7.29 -9.44
N PRO A 56 1.30 -8.51 -9.70
CA PRO A 56 -0.13 -8.76 -9.95
C PRO A 56 -1.00 -8.24 -8.81
N ALA A 57 -2.26 -7.89 -9.09
CA ALA A 57 -3.23 -7.64 -8.03
C ALA A 57 -3.66 -8.98 -7.41
N GLY A 58 -3.62 -9.09 -6.09
CA GLY A 58 -3.91 -10.33 -5.40
C GLY A 58 -3.48 -10.33 -3.94
N THR A 59 -3.63 -11.49 -3.30
CA THR A 59 -3.07 -11.73 -1.98
C THR A 59 -1.64 -12.24 -2.15
N HIS A 60 -0.69 -11.55 -1.53
CA HIS A 60 0.72 -11.89 -1.56
C HIS A 60 1.24 -12.12 -0.14
N VAL A 61 2.25 -12.97 -0.01
CA VAL A 61 2.89 -13.29 1.27
C VAL A 61 4.28 -12.68 1.30
N LEU A 62 4.47 -11.69 2.16
CA LEU A 62 5.80 -11.22 2.52
C LEU A 62 6.41 -12.17 3.53
N SER A 63 7.66 -12.58 3.30
CA SER A 63 8.43 -13.43 4.19
C SER A 63 9.80 -12.78 4.44
N ALA A 64 10.10 -12.47 5.70
CA ALA A 64 11.41 -12.02 6.14
C ALA A 64 12.12 -13.19 6.81
N THR A 65 13.22 -13.63 6.21
CA THR A 65 13.99 -14.78 6.70
C THR A 65 15.39 -14.34 7.08
N GLY A 66 15.82 -14.64 8.30
CA GLY A 66 17.15 -14.28 8.78
C GLY A 66 17.61 -15.18 9.91
N LEU A 67 18.78 -14.89 10.47
CA LEU A 67 19.32 -15.62 11.63
C LEU A 67 18.51 -15.24 12.89
N ALA A 68 18.05 -16.24 13.64
CA ALA A 68 17.33 -16.06 14.89
C ALA A 68 18.25 -15.50 15.99
N ALA A 69 17.68 -14.96 17.06
CA ALA A 69 18.43 -14.39 18.19
C ALA A 69 19.43 -15.37 18.86
N ASP A 70 19.30 -16.68 18.62
CA ASP A 70 20.24 -17.71 19.09
C ASP A 70 21.53 -17.81 18.25
N GLY A 71 21.60 -17.10 17.13
CA GLY A 71 22.72 -17.10 16.19
C GLY A 71 22.94 -18.44 15.48
N ARG A 72 21.99 -19.39 15.59
CA ARG A 72 22.14 -20.78 15.14
C ARG A 72 20.96 -21.30 14.35
N SER A 73 19.76 -20.76 14.60
CA SER A 73 18.54 -21.12 13.92
C SER A 73 18.16 -20.04 12.91
N GLN A 74 17.35 -20.41 11.91
CA GLN A 74 16.78 -19.45 10.98
C GLN A 74 15.37 -19.07 11.45
N ARG A 75 15.09 -17.77 11.52
CA ARG A 75 13.77 -17.22 11.84
C ARG A 75 13.12 -16.73 10.55
N THR A 76 11.88 -17.13 10.33
CA THR A 76 11.04 -16.59 9.27
C THR A 76 9.81 -15.91 9.88
N VAL A 77 9.55 -14.68 9.45
CA VAL A 77 8.36 -13.90 9.81
C VAL A 77 7.57 -13.67 8.52
N SER A 78 6.31 -14.08 8.49
CA SER A 78 5.44 -13.89 7.33
C SER A 78 4.28 -12.95 7.62
N ALA A 79 3.93 -12.14 6.64
CA ALA A 79 2.80 -11.22 6.68
C ALA A 79 2.02 -11.29 5.36
N ASN A 80 0.70 -11.31 5.44
CA ASN A 80 -0.18 -11.27 4.27
C ASN A 80 -0.45 -9.81 3.87
N ILE A 81 -0.21 -9.49 2.61
CA ILE A 81 -0.56 -8.21 2.01
C ILE A 81 -1.52 -8.43 0.86
N THR A 82 -2.38 -7.46 0.59
CA THR A 82 -3.26 -7.52 -0.58
C THR A 82 -2.87 -6.39 -1.52
N VAL A 83 -2.35 -6.74 -2.68
CA VAL A 83 -2.07 -5.78 -3.75
C VAL A 83 -3.37 -5.52 -4.50
N SER A 84 -3.87 -4.28 -4.44
CA SER A 84 -5.06 -3.87 -5.20
C SER A 84 -4.76 -2.59 -5.96
N PRO A 85 -5.15 -2.49 -7.24
CA PRO A 85 -5.04 -1.24 -8.01
C PRO A 85 -6.00 -0.17 -7.51
N THR A 86 -6.86 -0.49 -6.53
CA THR A 86 -7.68 0.49 -5.83
C THR A 86 -6.73 1.41 -5.06
N GLY A 87 -6.54 2.62 -5.62
CA GLY A 87 -5.56 3.61 -5.21
C GLY A 87 -5.33 3.70 -3.71
N ALA A 88 -4.16 4.15 -3.29
CA ALA A 88 -4.05 5.57 -2.95
C ALA A 88 -5.41 6.07 -2.47
N SER A 89 -5.57 6.22 -1.14
CA SER A 89 -6.51 7.21 -0.65
C SER A 89 -6.27 8.43 -1.51
N ARG A 90 -7.25 8.69 -2.38
CA ARG A 90 -7.38 9.93 -3.09
C ARG A 90 -7.09 10.95 -2.00
N THR A 91 -6.10 11.81 -2.21
CA THR A 91 -6.27 13.20 -1.79
C THR A 91 -7.75 13.52 -2.02
N PRO A 92 -8.56 13.80 -0.98
CA PRO A 92 -9.66 14.70 -1.19
C PRO A 92 -8.97 15.99 -1.65
N ASP A 93 -8.94 16.13 -2.97
CA ASP A 93 -8.93 17.37 -3.72
C ASP A 93 -8.82 18.62 -2.82
N ALA A 94 -7.61 19.17 -2.73
CA ALA A 94 -7.40 20.53 -2.28
C ALA A 94 -6.50 21.21 -3.32
N SER A 95 -6.95 22.21 -4.09
CA SER A 95 -8.25 22.84 -4.23
C SER A 95 -8.25 23.50 -5.62
N PRO A 96 -9.40 23.78 -6.23
CA PRO A 96 -9.96 25.11 -6.02
C PRO A 96 -11.49 25.04 -6.03
N ARG A 97 -12.23 26.09 -5.67
CA ARG A 97 -13.25 26.74 -6.51
C ARG A 97 -13.77 27.97 -5.75
N PRO A 98 -14.06 29.09 -6.43
CA PRO A 98 -14.64 29.04 -7.77
C PRO A 98 -14.09 30.03 -8.81
N ARG A 99 -14.35 29.68 -10.07
CA ARG A 99 -14.57 30.57 -11.22
C ARG A 99 -13.33 31.16 -11.91
N ALA A 100 -12.85 30.44 -12.91
CA ALA A 100 -12.51 31.06 -14.18
C ALA A 100 -13.27 30.31 -15.30
N THR A 101 -14.07 31.09 -16.02
CA THR A 101 -14.93 30.79 -17.17
C THR A 101 -14.26 29.90 -18.22
N LEU A 102 -14.86 28.78 -18.61
CA LEU A 102 -14.80 28.28 -19.99
C LEU A 102 -16.15 27.61 -20.35
N ALA A 103 -16.77 28.16 -21.38
CA ALA A 103 -18.09 27.81 -21.88
C ALA A 103 -18.15 26.40 -22.47
N ARG A 104 -19.16 25.62 -22.08
CA ARG A 104 -19.98 24.83 -23.00
C ARG A 104 -21.30 24.51 -22.31
N THR A 105 -22.32 25.32 -22.60
CA THR A 105 -23.71 25.05 -22.22
C THR A 105 -24.21 23.84 -22.98
N GLY A 106 -24.92 22.97 -22.28
CA GLY A 106 -25.54 21.77 -22.84
C GLY A 106 -25.03 20.57 -22.07
N SER A 107 -25.80 19.91 -21.24
CA SER A 107 -27.24 19.86 -21.14
C SER A 107 -27.50 19.19 -19.81
N ASP A 108 -28.43 19.70 -18.99
CA ASP A 108 -29.12 18.78 -18.10
C ASP A 108 -30.61 19.00 -18.19
N SER A 109 -31.22 17.93 -18.64
CA SER A 109 -32.59 17.74 -19.04
C SER A 109 -33.50 17.68 -17.82
N SER A 110 -34.65 18.32 -17.94
CA SER A 110 -35.97 17.81 -17.53
C SER A 110 -36.22 17.49 -16.05
N LEU A 111 -37.18 18.19 -15.43
CA LEU A 111 -38.55 17.68 -15.13
C LEU A 111 -39.32 18.66 -14.18
N PRO A 112 -40.67 18.58 -14.10
CA PRO A 112 -41.57 19.72 -14.23
C PRO A 112 -42.06 20.29 -12.89
N LEU A 113 -42.49 21.56 -12.89
CA LEU A 113 -43.48 22.07 -11.93
C LEU A 113 -44.43 23.02 -12.64
N VAL A 114 -45.64 22.50 -12.81
CA VAL A 114 -46.86 23.18 -13.21
C VAL A 114 -47.22 24.19 -12.12
N GLN A 115 -47.43 25.47 -12.46
CA GLN A 115 -48.54 26.24 -11.88
C GLN A 115 -48.89 27.43 -12.76
N ALA A 116 -50.18 27.51 -13.07
CA ALA A 116 -50.86 28.44 -13.95
C ALA A 116 -51.09 29.83 -13.32
N GLY A 117 -51.45 30.78 -14.19
CA GLY A 117 -52.08 32.07 -13.86
C GLY A 117 -51.43 33.20 -14.66
N ALA A 118 -51.94 33.63 -15.82
CA ALA A 118 -53.13 34.50 -15.99
C ALA A 118 -53.05 35.74 -15.09
N ALA A 119 -53.09 36.98 -15.57
CA ALA A 119 -53.50 37.56 -16.85
C ALA A 119 -52.78 38.90 -17.06
#